data_AF-A0A7R6WP99-F1
#
_entry.id   AF-A0A7R6WP99-F1
#
_cell.length_a   1.000
_cell.length_b   1.000
_cell.length_c   1.000
_cell.angle_alpha   90.00
_cell.angle_beta   90.00
_cell.angle_gamma   90.00
#
_symmetry.space_group_name_H-M   'P 1'
#
loop_
_entity.id
_entity.type
_entity.pdbx_description
1 polymer ?
#
loop_
_entity_poly.entity_id
_entity_poly.type
_entity_poly.pdbx_seq_one_letter_code
_entity_poly.pdbx_strand_id
1 'polypeptide(L)'
;MVVICPDGDVADTELLFLDHVSSFSQLSLRMVAAAAGLHVIGSVALRGQQKGFRLTLLSPDATAPQAPTDLQSLSLAQARSDFLKGWSEIDDGASEWLDDRPYAMFGAGEFRNLLRTYAPRLVKGAEAFLTDEPLAATLDDRPWLRAGEYASAHPRTIMVAAVNPRSWPAVAGRFRNSGVHIVHPYLFSSRLKEQL
;
A
#
# COMPACT_ATOMS: atom_id res chain seq x y z
N MET A 1 2.35 -26.73 10.01
CA MET A 1 3.10 -25.48 9.74
C MET A 1 2.11 -24.36 9.47
N VAL A 2 2.38 -23.15 9.93
CA VAL A 2 1.57 -21.96 9.62
C VAL A 2 2.40 -21.01 8.77
N VAL A 3 1.82 -20.50 7.70
CA VAL A 3 2.41 -19.47 6.83
C VAL A 3 1.53 -18.22 6.89
N ILE A 4 2.16 -17.08 7.11
CA ILE A 4 1.53 -15.77 7.00
C ILE A 4 2.38 -14.95 6.04
N CYS A 5 1.82 -14.55 4.91
CA CYS A 5 2.50 -13.76 3.89
C CYS A 5 1.49 -12.83 3.20
N PRO A 6 1.95 -11.86 2.38
CA PRO A 6 1.05 -11.09 1.54
C PRO A 6 0.15 -12.00 0.69
N ASP A 7 -1.10 -11.60 0.54
CA ASP A 7 -2.11 -12.35 -0.21
C ASP A 7 -1.88 -12.18 -1.71
N GLY A 8 -1.18 -13.13 -2.32
CA GLY A 8 -0.87 -13.07 -3.75
C GLY A 8 -2.10 -13.24 -4.65
N ASP A 9 -3.28 -13.55 -4.12
CA ASP A 9 -4.52 -13.61 -4.92
C ASP A 9 -5.13 -12.23 -5.20
N VAL A 10 -4.61 -11.16 -4.58
CA VAL A 10 -5.12 -9.80 -4.73
C VAL A 10 -4.02 -8.89 -5.26
N ALA A 11 -4.37 -7.99 -6.18
CA ALA A 11 -3.48 -6.92 -6.61
C ALA A 11 -3.58 -5.74 -5.63
N ASP A 12 -2.67 -5.67 -4.66
CA ASP A 12 -2.65 -4.62 -3.66
C ASP A 12 -1.23 -4.10 -3.36
N THR A 13 -1.17 -3.11 -2.46
CA THR A 13 0.05 -2.41 -2.05
C THR A 13 1.09 -3.34 -1.43
N GLU A 14 0.66 -4.42 -0.78
CA GLU A 14 1.59 -5.31 -0.08
C GLU A 14 2.51 -6.03 -1.08
N LEU A 15 2.13 -6.13 -2.37
CA LEU A 15 2.97 -6.68 -3.43
C LEU A 15 4.17 -5.79 -3.81
N LEU A 16 4.19 -4.52 -3.37
CA LEU A 16 5.21 -3.55 -3.78
C LEU A 16 6.31 -3.32 -2.74
N PHE A 17 6.12 -3.76 -1.49
CA PHE A 17 7.13 -3.59 -0.44
C PHE A 17 8.28 -4.57 -0.62
N LEU A 18 9.50 -4.08 -0.39
CA LEU A 18 10.73 -4.82 -0.66
C LEU A 18 10.96 -5.97 0.32
N ASP A 19 10.57 -5.78 1.58
CA ASP A 19 10.70 -6.77 2.65
C ASP A 19 9.71 -7.94 2.49
N HIS A 20 8.71 -7.78 1.63
CA HIS A 20 7.80 -8.84 1.21
C HIS A 20 8.42 -9.72 0.11
N VAL A 21 9.50 -10.43 0.46
CA VAL A 21 10.32 -11.27 -0.44
C VAL A 21 9.50 -12.34 -1.19
N SER A 22 8.35 -12.75 -0.65
CA SER A 22 7.44 -13.69 -1.33
C SER A 22 5.98 -13.36 -1.06
N SER A 23 5.21 -13.26 -2.15
CA SER A 23 3.75 -13.11 -2.13
C SER A 23 3.12 -14.31 -2.84
N PHE A 24 2.49 -15.20 -2.08
CA PHE A 24 1.92 -16.42 -2.66
C PHE A 24 0.43 -16.28 -2.93
N SER A 25 0.03 -16.56 -4.17
CA SER A 25 -1.36 -16.95 -4.45
C SER A 25 -1.67 -18.28 -3.78
N GLN A 26 -2.95 -18.59 -3.53
CA GLN A 26 -3.31 -19.90 -2.99
C GLN A 26 -2.81 -21.05 -3.88
N LEU A 27 -2.83 -20.86 -5.20
CA LEU A 27 -2.32 -21.86 -6.14
C LEU A 27 -0.80 -22.06 -6.00
N SER A 28 -0.02 -20.98 -6.03
CA SER A 28 1.44 -21.09 -5.90
C SER A 28 1.87 -21.63 -4.54
N LEU A 29 1.18 -21.28 -3.46
CA LEU A 29 1.45 -21.83 -2.13
C LEU A 29 1.16 -23.33 -2.07
N ARG A 30 0.06 -23.79 -2.70
CA ARG A 30 -0.23 -25.23 -2.80
C ARG A 30 0.84 -25.98 -3.60
N MET A 31 1.35 -25.39 -4.68
CA MET A 31 2.45 -25.98 -5.47
C MET A 31 3.73 -26.13 -4.63
N VAL A 32 4.13 -25.06 -3.94
CA VAL A 32 5.31 -25.07 -3.07
C VAL A 32 5.13 -26.05 -1.90
N ALA A 33 3.95 -26.07 -1.28
CA ALA A 33 3.62 -27.01 -0.21
C ALA A 33 3.73 -28.47 -0.70
N ALA A 34 3.13 -28.79 -1.85
CA ALA A 34 3.17 -30.15 -2.41
C ALA A 34 4.61 -30.60 -2.71
N ALA A 35 5.44 -29.71 -3.27
CA ALA A 35 6.85 -29.97 -3.50
C ALA A 35 7.65 -30.23 -2.20
N ALA A 36 7.15 -29.74 -1.06
CA ALA A 36 7.71 -29.97 0.26
C ALA A 36 7.05 -31.15 1.03
N GLY A 37 6.16 -31.93 0.40
CA GLY A 37 5.44 -33.03 1.06
C GLY A 37 4.36 -32.56 2.06
N LEU A 38 3.84 -31.35 1.86
CA LEU A 38 2.79 -30.73 2.66
C LEU A 38 1.54 -30.51 1.81
N HIS A 39 0.39 -30.42 2.47
CA HIS A 39 -0.87 -29.99 1.85
C HIS A 39 -1.55 -28.90 2.68
N VAL A 40 -2.31 -28.04 1.99
CA VAL A 40 -3.08 -26.97 2.62
C VAL A 40 -4.37 -27.53 3.22
N ILE A 41 -4.57 -27.36 4.53
CA ILE A 41 -5.78 -27.79 5.25
C ILE A 41 -6.70 -26.63 5.64
N GLY A 42 -6.23 -25.39 5.50
CA GLY A 42 -7.04 -24.20 5.72
C GLY A 42 -6.33 -22.94 5.26
N SER A 43 -7.09 -21.95 4.79
CA SER A 43 -6.56 -20.64 4.40
C SER A 43 -7.61 -19.56 4.60
N VAL A 44 -7.19 -18.40 5.11
CA VAL A 44 -8.06 -17.25 5.35
C VAL A 44 -7.35 -15.94 5.02
N ALA A 45 -8.04 -15.07 4.28
CA ALA A 45 -7.60 -13.69 4.07
C ALA A 45 -7.81 -12.90 5.36
N LEU A 46 -6.78 -12.20 5.80
CA LEU A 46 -6.84 -11.36 6.99
C LEU A 46 -7.58 -10.05 6.68
N ARG A 47 -8.14 -9.43 7.72
CA ARG A 47 -9.02 -8.25 7.63
C ARG A 47 -8.53 -7.13 8.53
N GLY A 48 -9.13 -5.95 8.42
CA GLY A 48 -8.80 -4.78 9.23
C GLY A 48 -7.36 -4.33 8.99
N GLN A 49 -6.59 -4.12 10.06
CA GLN A 49 -5.19 -3.68 9.97
C GLN A 49 -4.25 -4.70 9.30
N GLN A 50 -4.66 -5.97 9.24
CA GLN A 50 -3.92 -7.05 8.59
C GLN A 50 -4.40 -7.31 7.15
N LYS A 51 -5.29 -6.48 6.60
CA LYS A 51 -5.72 -6.58 5.20
C LYS A 51 -4.50 -6.56 4.27
N GLY A 52 -4.53 -7.45 3.28
CA GLY A 52 -3.44 -7.68 2.32
C GLY A 52 -2.55 -8.87 2.68
N PHE A 53 -2.82 -9.56 3.79
CA PHE A 53 -2.14 -10.79 4.19
C PHE A 53 -3.08 -11.98 4.24
N ARG A 54 -2.51 -13.18 4.12
CA ARG A 54 -3.22 -14.45 4.21
C ARG A 54 -2.54 -15.39 5.19
N LEU A 55 -3.33 -16.03 6.05
CA LEU A 55 -2.88 -17.11 6.92
C LEU A 55 -3.25 -18.45 6.28
N THR A 56 -2.27 -19.34 6.15
CA THR A 56 -2.46 -20.68 5.60
C THR A 56 -1.89 -21.74 6.54
N LEU A 57 -2.69 -22.78 6.80
CA LEU A 57 -2.32 -23.92 7.62
C LEU A 57 -1.98 -25.12 6.74
N LEU A 58 -0.84 -25.73 7.02
CA LEU A 58 -0.24 -26.83 6.26
C LEU A 58 -0.03 -28.05 7.17
N SER A 59 -0.33 -29.23 6.64
CA SER A 59 -0.07 -30.52 7.29
C SER A 59 0.80 -31.42 6.40
N PRO A 60 1.66 -32.28 6.98
CA PRO A 60 2.30 -33.34 6.22
C PRO A 60 1.26 -34.23 5.55
N ASP A 61 1.52 -34.61 4.30
CA ASP A 61 0.80 -35.67 3.59
C ASP A 61 1.68 -36.25 2.49
N ALA A 62 2.10 -37.50 2.68
CA ALA A 62 2.93 -38.24 1.72
C ALA A 62 2.16 -38.66 0.46
N THR A 63 0.83 -38.49 0.45
CA THR A 63 -0.08 -38.84 -0.65
C THR A 63 -0.70 -37.62 -1.32
N ALA A 64 -0.25 -36.41 -0.97
CA ALA A 64 -0.80 -35.18 -1.51
C ALA A 64 -0.76 -35.19 -3.05
N PRO A 65 -1.88 -34.92 -3.75
CA PRO A 65 -1.90 -34.90 -5.20
C PRO A 65 -0.88 -33.89 -5.75
N GLN A 66 -0.27 -34.23 -6.88
CA GLN A 66 0.53 -33.29 -7.68
C GLN A 66 -0.31 -32.04 -7.97
N ALA A 67 0.33 -30.88 -7.89
CA ALA A 67 -0.37 -29.61 -7.98
C ALA A 67 -1.10 -29.45 -9.33
N PRO A 68 -2.18 -28.64 -9.38
CA PRO A 68 -2.90 -28.40 -10.63
C PRO A 68 -1.96 -27.82 -11.69
N THR A 69 -1.91 -28.44 -12.87
CA THR A 69 -1.14 -27.96 -14.03
C THR A 69 -1.88 -26.90 -14.83
N ASP A 70 -3.16 -26.67 -14.56
CA ASP A 70 -4.00 -25.75 -15.33
C ASP A 70 -3.83 -24.32 -14.78
N LEU A 71 -2.88 -23.60 -15.38
CA LEU A 71 -2.55 -22.22 -15.03
C LEU A 71 -3.52 -21.24 -15.69
N GLN A 72 -4.72 -21.11 -15.14
CA GLN A 72 -5.60 -19.97 -15.49
C GLN A 72 -5.27 -18.77 -14.60
N SER A 73 -4.20 -18.04 -14.94
CA SER A 73 -3.73 -16.86 -14.20
C SER A 73 -3.91 -15.53 -14.95
N LEU A 74 -4.60 -15.52 -16.10
CA LEU A 74 -4.72 -14.32 -16.94
C LEU A 74 -5.45 -13.18 -16.22
N SER A 75 -6.50 -13.48 -15.45
CA SER A 75 -7.24 -12.46 -14.70
C SER A 75 -6.40 -11.81 -13.59
N LEU A 76 -5.64 -12.60 -12.84
CA LEU A 76 -4.76 -12.10 -11.79
C LEU A 76 -3.58 -11.31 -12.36
N ALA A 77 -2.99 -11.77 -13.47
CA ALA A 77 -1.95 -11.04 -14.18
C ALA A 77 -2.47 -9.69 -14.69
N GLN A 78 -3.67 -9.67 -15.28
CA GLN A 78 -4.32 -8.44 -15.72
C GLN A 78 -4.59 -7.49 -14.56
N ALA A 79 -5.15 -7.98 -13.45
CA ALA A 79 -5.42 -7.18 -12.25
C ALA A 79 -4.14 -6.53 -11.69
N ARG A 80 -3.03 -7.27 -11.64
CA ARG A 80 -1.71 -6.74 -11.21
C ARG A 80 -1.15 -5.71 -12.18
N SER A 81 -1.28 -5.96 -13.49
CA SER A 81 -0.92 -4.98 -14.51
C SER A 81 -1.72 -3.68 -14.33
N ASP A 82 -3.03 -3.77 -14.14
CA ASP A 82 -3.89 -2.59 -14.00
C ASP A 82 -3.62 -1.84 -12.68
N PHE A 83 -3.29 -2.56 -11.61
CA PHE A 83 -2.84 -1.97 -10.36
C PHE A 83 -1.53 -1.18 -10.54
N LEU A 84 -0.53 -1.75 -11.21
CA LEU A 84 0.74 -1.07 -11.50
C LEU A 84 0.56 0.14 -12.42
N LYS A 85 -0.33 0.04 -13.43
CA LYS A 85 -0.71 1.20 -14.25
C LYS A 85 -1.34 2.29 -13.39
N GLY A 86 -2.19 1.91 -12.43
CA GLY A 86 -2.76 2.83 -11.45
C GLY A 86 -1.68 3.58 -10.67
N TRP A 87 -0.63 2.88 -10.22
CA TRP A 87 0.51 3.52 -9.56
C TRP A 87 1.26 4.48 -10.47
N SER A 88 1.45 4.12 -11.75
CA SER A 88 2.12 5.01 -12.71
C SER A 88 1.32 6.28 -13.03
N GLU A 89 0.00 6.28 -12.85
CA GLU A 89 -0.85 7.45 -13.05
C GLU A 89 -0.72 8.49 -11.92
N ILE A 90 -0.27 8.08 -10.72
CA ILE A 90 -0.30 8.95 -9.52
C ILE A 90 0.49 10.23 -9.73
N ASP A 91 1.68 10.17 -10.33
CA ASP A 91 2.57 11.33 -10.43
C ASP A 91 1.99 12.40 -11.36
N ASP A 92 1.54 12.01 -12.56
CA ASP A 92 0.91 12.91 -13.53
C ASP A 92 -0.42 13.44 -12.99
N GLY A 93 -1.27 12.56 -12.45
CA GLY A 93 -2.56 12.95 -11.89
C GLY A 93 -2.41 13.88 -10.68
N ALA A 94 -1.35 13.71 -9.88
CA ALA A 94 -1.06 14.63 -8.77
C ALA A 94 -0.63 16.00 -9.29
N SER A 95 0.22 16.03 -10.33
CA SER A 95 0.66 17.28 -10.95
C SER A 95 -0.52 18.08 -11.50
N GLU A 96 -1.42 17.42 -12.24
CA GLU A 96 -2.63 18.04 -12.78
C GLU A 96 -3.60 18.49 -11.68
N TRP A 97 -3.80 17.65 -10.66
CA TRP A 97 -4.75 17.97 -9.60
C TRP A 97 -4.24 19.07 -8.68
N LEU A 98 -2.96 19.05 -8.31
CA LEU A 98 -2.36 20.04 -7.42
C LEU A 98 -2.20 21.40 -8.12
N ASP A 99 -1.87 21.43 -9.42
CA ASP A 99 -1.77 22.66 -10.22
C ASP A 99 -0.88 23.73 -9.53
N ASP A 100 0.37 23.35 -9.23
CA ASP A 100 1.37 24.15 -8.50
C ASP A 100 0.96 24.63 -7.09
N ARG A 101 -0.18 24.19 -6.55
CA ARG A 101 -0.58 24.53 -5.18
C ARG A 101 0.39 23.93 -4.17
N PRO A 102 0.80 24.69 -3.13
CA PRO A 102 1.67 24.17 -2.09
C PRO A 102 0.99 23.05 -1.30
N TYR A 103 1.76 22.02 -0.97
CA TYR A 103 1.29 20.88 -0.20
C TYR A 103 2.38 20.33 0.71
N ALA A 104 1.93 19.70 1.80
CA ALA A 104 2.76 18.94 2.69
C ALA A 104 2.37 17.46 2.65
N MET A 105 3.32 16.58 2.94
CA MET A 105 3.10 15.14 2.89
C MET A 105 2.95 14.58 4.30
N PHE A 106 1.80 13.98 4.61
CA PHE A 106 1.56 13.33 5.90
C PHE A 106 1.94 11.86 5.84
N GLY A 107 2.92 11.46 6.65
CA GLY A 107 3.47 10.11 6.68
C GLY A 107 4.93 10.08 6.22
N ALA A 108 5.78 9.42 7.01
CA ALA A 108 7.20 9.23 6.74
C ALA A 108 7.61 7.75 6.65
N GLY A 109 6.63 6.84 6.57
CA GLY A 109 6.85 5.40 6.58
C GLY A 109 7.10 4.79 5.19
N GLU A 110 6.95 3.49 5.07
CA GLU A 110 7.29 2.74 3.85
C GLU A 110 6.43 3.12 2.65
N PHE A 111 5.16 3.49 2.85
CA PHE A 111 4.29 3.91 1.76
C PHE A 111 4.82 5.18 1.07
N ARG A 112 5.42 6.10 1.82
CA ARG A 112 6.13 7.26 1.26
C ARG A 112 7.31 6.82 0.39
N ASN A 113 8.04 5.78 0.80
CA ASN A 113 9.13 5.24 0.01
C ASN A 113 8.62 4.61 -1.31
N LEU A 114 7.44 3.97 -1.30
CA LEU A 114 6.77 3.55 -2.54
C LEU A 114 6.45 4.74 -3.44
N LEU A 115 5.85 5.80 -2.89
CA LEU A 115 5.58 7.03 -3.65
C LEU A 115 6.87 7.64 -4.20
N ARG A 116 8.00 7.56 -3.49
CA ARG A 116 9.27 8.09 -4.01
C ARG A 116 9.74 7.33 -5.25
N THR A 117 9.38 6.06 -5.37
CA THR A 117 9.68 5.21 -6.54
C THR A 117 8.70 5.44 -7.68
N TYR A 118 7.38 5.43 -7.39
CA TYR A 118 6.34 5.42 -8.42
C TYR A 118 5.73 6.81 -8.73
N ALA A 119 5.87 7.77 -7.82
CA ALA A 119 5.41 9.16 -7.96
C ALA A 119 6.47 10.16 -7.44
N PRO A 120 7.67 10.18 -8.05
CA PRO A 120 8.80 10.93 -7.54
C PRO A 120 8.59 12.45 -7.54
N ARG A 121 7.84 13.03 -8.50
CA ARG A 121 7.58 14.47 -8.50
C ARG A 121 6.64 14.85 -7.38
N LEU A 122 5.62 14.04 -7.08
CA LEU A 122 4.76 14.22 -5.93
C LEU A 122 5.53 14.18 -4.61
N VAL A 123 6.50 13.27 -4.46
CA VAL A 123 7.31 13.26 -3.23
C VAL A 123 8.25 14.46 -3.20
N LYS A 124 8.87 14.83 -4.32
CA LYS A 124 9.84 15.94 -4.40
C LYS A 124 9.19 17.32 -4.21
N GLY A 125 7.98 17.51 -4.68
CA GLY A 125 7.27 18.80 -4.61
C GLY A 125 6.69 19.13 -3.23
N ALA A 126 6.62 18.16 -2.31
CA ALA A 126 6.16 18.43 -0.94
C ALA A 126 7.09 19.41 -0.22
N GLU A 127 6.52 20.46 0.38
CA GLU A 127 7.26 21.50 1.11
C GLU A 127 7.78 21.02 2.47
N ALA A 128 7.04 20.11 3.10
CA ALA A 128 7.37 19.53 4.39
C ALA A 128 6.82 18.10 4.50
N PHE A 129 7.44 17.31 5.38
CA PHE A 129 6.92 16.02 5.82
C PHE A 129 6.31 16.15 7.20
N LEU A 130 5.18 15.49 7.42
CA LEU A 130 4.35 15.64 8.61
C LEU A 130 4.13 14.27 9.25
N THR A 131 4.39 14.15 10.55
CA THR A 131 3.98 13.02 11.39
C THR A 131 3.47 13.53 12.73
N ASP A 132 2.95 12.66 13.58
CA ASP A 132 2.52 13.08 14.92
C ASP A 132 3.74 13.35 15.82
N GLU A 133 4.75 12.51 15.72
CA GLU A 133 6.04 12.69 16.37
C GLU A 133 7.15 12.59 15.30
N PRO A 134 7.77 13.70 14.89
CA PRO A 134 8.90 13.68 13.98
C PRO A 134 10.14 13.11 14.67
N LEU A 135 10.89 12.25 13.98
CA LEU A 135 12.08 11.59 14.55
C LEU A 135 13.38 12.40 14.35
N ALA A 136 13.34 13.39 13.47
CA ALA A 136 14.47 14.27 13.16
C ALA A 136 13.93 15.64 12.73
N ALA A 137 14.81 16.64 12.64
CA ALA A 137 14.45 17.97 12.15
C ALA A 137 14.07 17.97 10.66
N THR A 138 14.66 17.05 9.88
CA THR A 138 14.48 16.98 8.43
C THR A 138 14.29 15.56 7.94
N LEU A 139 13.60 15.42 6.80
CA LEU A 139 13.47 14.20 6.01
C LEU A 139 13.64 14.56 4.53
N ASP A 140 14.53 13.86 3.81
CA ASP A 140 14.92 14.19 2.43
C ASP A 140 15.08 15.71 2.20
N ASP A 141 15.96 16.31 3.02
CA ASP A 141 16.35 17.74 3.03
C ASP A 141 15.24 18.76 3.27
N ARG A 142 14.07 18.33 3.77
CA ARG A 142 12.93 19.19 4.05
C ARG A 142 12.48 19.11 5.51
N PRO A 143 11.79 20.14 6.03
CA PRO A 143 11.28 20.13 7.39
C PRO A 143 10.43 18.89 7.68
N TRP A 144 10.72 18.23 8.80
CA TRP A 144 9.89 17.15 9.33
C TRP A 144 9.22 17.63 10.62
N LEU A 145 7.92 17.91 10.49
CA LEU A 145 7.16 18.67 11.48
C LEU A 145 6.00 17.87 12.06
N ARG A 146 5.48 18.34 13.20
CA ARG A 146 4.25 17.82 13.78
C ARG A 146 3.04 18.23 12.95
N ALA A 147 2.23 17.24 12.58
CA ALA A 147 1.08 17.44 11.71
C ALA A 147 0.03 18.39 12.31
N GLY A 148 -0.25 18.28 13.61
CA GLY A 148 -1.21 19.15 14.29
C GLY A 148 -0.77 20.62 14.30
N GLU A 149 0.49 20.88 14.66
CA GLU A 149 1.06 22.23 14.70
C GLU A 149 1.11 22.85 13.30
N TYR A 150 1.55 22.08 12.29
CA TYR A 150 1.59 22.52 10.91
C TYR A 150 0.20 22.88 10.38
N ALA A 151 -0.79 22.02 10.62
CA ALA A 151 -2.18 22.24 10.19
C ALA A 151 -2.79 23.50 10.80
N SER A 152 -2.51 23.78 12.08
CA SER A 152 -2.98 25.02 12.74
C SER A 152 -2.32 26.26 12.15
N ALA A 153 -1.03 26.20 11.80
CA ALA A 153 -0.32 27.32 11.19
C ALA A 153 -0.65 27.53 9.70
N HIS A 154 -1.03 26.47 8.99
CA HIS A 154 -1.26 26.47 7.53
C HIS A 154 -2.64 25.90 7.17
N PRO A 155 -3.74 26.54 7.59
CA PRO A 155 -5.10 25.97 7.50
C PRO A 155 -5.62 25.79 6.06
N ARG A 156 -4.93 26.35 5.06
CA ARG A 156 -5.29 26.24 3.64
C ARG A 156 -4.40 25.27 2.85
N THR A 157 -3.34 24.75 3.48
CA THR A 157 -2.41 23.87 2.80
C THR A 157 -3.04 22.49 2.61
N ILE A 158 -2.81 21.91 1.44
CA ILE A 158 -3.22 20.56 1.12
C ILE A 158 -2.26 19.59 1.79
N MET A 159 -2.81 18.58 2.47
CA MET A 159 -2.02 17.47 2.99
C MET A 159 -2.21 16.25 2.09
N VAL A 160 -1.12 15.70 1.57
CA VAL A 160 -1.14 14.44 0.82
C VAL A 160 -0.74 13.31 1.77
N ALA A 161 -1.64 12.37 2.03
CA ALA A 161 -1.45 11.29 2.98
C ALA A 161 -0.63 10.14 2.39
N ALA A 162 0.69 10.16 2.63
CA ALA A 162 1.62 9.08 2.33
C ALA A 162 1.51 7.93 3.36
N VAL A 163 0.32 7.34 3.45
CA VAL A 163 -0.01 6.22 4.34
C VAL A 163 -0.60 5.07 3.52
N ASN A 164 -0.53 3.85 4.04
CA ASN A 164 -1.15 2.70 3.37
C ASN A 164 -2.69 2.92 3.24
N PRO A 165 -3.32 2.53 2.11
CA PRO A 165 -4.77 2.65 1.91
C PRO A 165 -5.60 2.05 3.04
N ARG A 166 -5.14 0.96 3.68
CA ARG A 166 -5.83 0.35 4.83
C ARG A 166 -5.92 1.27 6.05
N SER A 167 -4.99 2.21 6.19
CA SER A 167 -4.93 3.20 7.26
C SER A 167 -5.64 4.50 6.89
N TRP A 168 -5.97 4.71 5.61
CA TRP A 168 -6.60 5.94 5.12
C TRP A 168 -7.90 6.30 5.86
N PRO A 169 -8.87 5.38 6.11
CA PRO A 169 -10.09 5.76 6.81
C PRO A 169 -9.86 6.34 8.21
N ALA A 170 -8.87 5.82 8.94
CA ALA A 170 -8.50 6.32 10.26
C ALA A 170 -7.84 7.70 10.18
N VAL A 171 -6.91 7.88 9.21
CA VAL A 171 -6.24 9.17 8.97
C VAL A 171 -7.23 10.24 8.53
N ALA A 172 -8.05 9.97 7.52
CA ALA A 172 -9.09 10.88 7.03
C ALA A 172 -10.09 11.25 8.15
N GLY A 173 -10.49 10.27 8.97
CA GLY A 173 -11.38 10.50 10.10
C GLY A 173 -10.82 11.51 11.11
N ARG A 174 -9.50 11.47 11.36
CA ARG A 174 -8.83 12.38 12.29
C ARG A 174 -8.89 13.84 11.85
N PHE A 175 -8.75 14.10 10.56
CA PHE A 175 -8.70 15.47 10.03
C PHE A 175 -10.08 16.04 9.65
N ARG A 176 -11.12 15.20 9.60
CA ARG A 176 -12.48 15.58 9.16
C ARG A 176 -13.04 16.84 9.82
N ASN A 177 -12.81 17.01 11.12
CA ASN A 177 -13.36 18.14 11.90
C ASN A 177 -12.38 19.30 12.06
N SER A 178 -11.18 19.19 11.51
CA SER A 178 -10.10 20.18 11.68
C SER A 178 -10.06 21.25 10.58
N GLY A 179 -10.92 21.14 9.55
CA GLY A 179 -10.88 22.01 8.37
C GLY A 179 -9.69 21.75 7.44
N VAL A 180 -8.78 20.85 7.81
CA VAL A 180 -7.63 20.43 7.00
C VAL A 180 -8.09 19.67 5.77
N HIS A 181 -7.61 20.09 4.61
CA HIS A 181 -7.82 19.38 3.36
C HIS A 181 -6.75 18.30 3.18
N ILE A 182 -7.07 17.08 3.60
CA ILE A 182 -6.19 15.92 3.42
C ILE A 182 -6.74 14.97 2.35
N VAL A 183 -5.87 14.46 1.49
CA VAL A 183 -6.20 13.56 0.38
C VAL A 183 -5.24 12.36 0.33
N HIS A 184 -5.72 11.20 -0.10
CA HIS A 184 -4.86 10.04 -0.36
C HIS A 184 -4.35 10.07 -1.81
N PRO A 185 -3.09 9.69 -2.09
CA PRO A 185 -2.51 9.67 -3.44
C PRO A 185 -3.30 8.86 -4.47
N TYR A 186 -4.03 7.84 -4.04
CA TYR A 186 -4.88 7.03 -4.94
C TYR A 186 -6.01 7.84 -5.58
N LEU A 187 -6.38 9.00 -5.03
CA LEU A 187 -7.33 9.91 -5.68
C LEU A 187 -6.78 10.48 -7.00
N PHE A 188 -5.46 10.48 -7.17
CA PHE A 188 -4.79 10.94 -8.38
C PHE A 188 -4.72 9.86 -9.47
N SER A 189 -5.22 8.65 -9.20
CA SER A 189 -5.29 7.57 -10.18
C SER A 189 -6.73 7.22 -10.50
N SER A 190 -7.01 7.06 -11.80
CA SER A 190 -8.32 6.61 -12.28
C SER A 190 -8.63 5.17 -11.85
N ARG A 191 -7.61 4.37 -11.54
CA ARG A 191 -7.68 2.92 -11.26
C ARG A 191 -7.63 2.57 -9.78
N LEU A 192 -7.05 3.44 -8.96
CA LEU A 192 -6.82 3.15 -7.54
C LEU A 192 -7.84 3.83 -6.62
N LYS A 193 -8.55 4.86 -7.08
CA LYS A 193 -9.51 5.63 -6.26
C LYS A 193 -10.59 4.78 -5.60
N GLU A 194 -11.00 3.67 -6.22
CA GLU A 194 -12.03 2.75 -5.71
C GLU A 194 -11.52 1.83 -4.58
N GLN A 195 -10.20 1.85 -4.30
CA GLN A 195 -9.58 1.03 -3.25
C GLN A 195 -9.47 1.74 -1.90
N LEU A 196 -10.05 2.96 -1.77
CA LEU A 196 -10.01 3.80 -0.57
C LEU A 196 -11.17 3.56 0.41
#